data_AF-A0A2N1IA24-F1
#
_entry.id   AF-A0A2N1IA24-F1
#
_cell.length_a   1.000
_cell.length_b   1.000
_cell.length_c   1.000
_cell.angle_alpha   90.00
_cell.angle_beta   90.00
_cell.angle_gamma   90.00
#
_symmetry.space_group_name_H-M   'P 1'
#
loop_
_entity.id
_entity.type
_entity.pdbx_description
1 polymer ?
#
loop_
_entity_poly.entity_id
_entity_poly.type
_entity_poly.pdbx_seq_one_letter_code
_entity_poly.pdbx_strand_id
1 'polypeptide(L)' 'MSSSHFSYSPFLFGLTDIFEPFDTTDMGNKSLGAGLSIIYNLVVQLMQGNIQCKTRQGKGIMFCITLPLIVKSV' A
#
# COMPACT_ATOMS: atom_id res chain seq x y z
N MET A 1 5.78 1.22 -30.91
CA MET A 1 6.49 1.73 -29.72
C MET A 1 5.72 2.94 -29.23
N SER A 2 4.72 2.73 -28.37
CA SER A 2 3.91 3.83 -27.81
C SER A 2 4.05 3.77 -26.29
N SER A 3 4.96 4.61 -25.83
CA SER A 3 5.14 5.15 -24.48
C SER A 3 3.99 4.85 -23.50
N SER A 4 4.29 3.98 -22.54
CA SER A 4 3.63 3.84 -21.25
C SER A 4 3.80 5.13 -20.45
N HIS A 5 2.96 6.13 -20.71
CA HIS A 5 2.73 7.25 -19.79
C HIS A 5 1.84 6.75 -18.64
N PHE A 6 2.46 6.12 -17.64
CA PHE A 6 1.85 5.95 -16.34
C PHE A 6 1.82 7.34 -15.69
N SER A 7 0.72 8.07 -15.86
CA SER A 7 0.49 9.32 -15.15
C SER A 7 0.45 9.04 -13.65
N TYR A 8 1.53 9.37 -12.95
CA TYR A 8 1.53 9.47 -11.50
C TYR A 8 0.53 10.56 -11.11
N SER A 9 -0.61 10.13 -10.58
CA SER A 9 -1.60 11.03 -10.00
C SER A 9 -0.96 11.74 -8.79
N PRO A 10 -0.99 13.08 -8.71
CA PRO A 10 -0.35 13.85 -7.65
C PRO A 10 -1.01 13.69 -6.27
N PHE A 11 -2.04 12.85 -6.14
CA PHE A 11 -2.74 12.58 -4.88
C PHE A 11 -2.09 11.50 -3.99
N LEU A 12 -0.95 10.92 -4.36
CA LEU A 12 -0.30 9.82 -3.63
C LEU A 12 0.80 10.24 -2.64
N PHE A 13 1.12 11.52 -2.51
CA PHE A 13 2.33 11.98 -1.80
C PHE A 13 2.31 11.88 -0.26
N GLY A 14 1.32 11.23 0.35
CA GLY A 14 1.23 11.10 1.82
C GLY A 14 0.75 9.74 2.32
N LEU A 15 0.77 8.71 1.47
CA LEU A 15 0.27 7.37 1.82
C LEU A 15 1.39 6.32 1.93
N THR A 16 2.64 6.73 1.80
CA THR A 16 3.79 5.85 2.07
C THR A 16 3.91 5.59 3.58
N ASP A 17 3.61 6.61 4.38
CA ASP A 17 3.88 6.62 5.83
C ASP A 17 3.00 5.61 6.59
N ILE A 18 1.76 5.37 6.14
CA ILE A 18 0.84 4.41 6.79
C ILE A 18 1.31 2.95 6.70
N PHE A 19 2.30 2.66 5.85
CA PHE A 19 2.91 1.34 5.75
C PHE A 19 4.21 1.24 6.56
N GLU A 20 4.65 2.31 7.22
CA GLU A 20 5.74 2.25 8.16
C GLU A 20 5.35 1.42 9.39
N PRO A 21 6.28 0.60 9.90
CA PRO A 21 6.01 -0.19 11.08
C PRO A 21 5.71 0.72 12.28
N PHE A 22 4.70 0.34 13.05
CA PHE A 22 4.26 1.03 14.26
C PHE A 22 3.51 2.34 14.06
N ASP A 23 3.24 2.73 12.81
CA ASP A 23 2.34 3.85 12.56
C ASP A 23 0.91 3.48 12.95
N THR A 24 0.29 4.31 13.78
CA THR A 24 -1.04 4.06 14.33
C THR A 24 -1.74 5.36 14.72
N THR A 25 -3.01 5.46 14.34
CA THR A 25 -3.91 6.52 14.81
C THR A 25 -4.49 6.22 16.19
N ASP A 26 -4.29 5.01 16.71
CA ASP A 26 -4.82 4.54 17.99
C ASP A 26 -3.72 4.50 19.05
N MET A 27 -3.27 5.70 19.46
CA MET A 27 -2.27 5.86 20.50
C MET A 27 -2.89 5.57 21.88
N GLY A 28 -2.80 4.32 22.32
CA GLY A 28 -3.25 3.92 23.67
C GLY A 28 -3.77 2.49 23.77
N ASN A 29 -4.15 1.86 22.66
CA ASN A 29 -4.55 0.46 22.62
C ASN A 29 -3.36 -0.47 22.37
N LYS A 30 -3.46 -1.73 22.83
CA LYS A 30 -2.43 -2.79 22.71
C LYS A 30 -1.99 -3.13 21.27
N SER A 31 -2.58 -2.52 20.24
CA SER A 31 -2.24 -2.74 18.85
C SER A 31 -0.96 -2.01 18.47
N LEU A 32 0.08 -2.76 18.12
CA LEU A 32 1.40 -2.27 17.73
C LEU A 32 1.44 -1.45 16.43
N GLY A 33 0.34 -1.26 15.68
CA GLY A 33 0.42 -0.57 14.38
C GLY A 33 1.26 -1.31 13.33
N ALA A 34 1.34 -2.64 13.40
CA ALA A 34 2.19 -3.44 12.49
C ALA A 34 1.44 -4.05 11.29
N GLY A 35 0.11 -3.95 11.25
CA GLY A 35 -0.69 -4.66 10.25
C GLY A 35 -0.38 -4.23 8.81
N LEU A 36 -0.31 -2.91 8.57
CA LEU A 36 -0.08 -2.37 7.24
C LEU A 36 1.36 -2.60 6.76
N SER A 37 2.36 -2.51 7.64
CA SER A 37 3.75 -2.82 7.29
C SER A 37 3.94 -4.30 6.93
N ILE A 38 3.24 -5.22 7.61
CA ILE A 38 3.22 -6.64 7.25
C ILE A 38 2.60 -6.83 5.86
N ILE A 39 1.43 -6.24 5.59
CA ILE A 39 0.75 -6.35 4.29
C ILE A 39 1.65 -5.80 3.17
N TYR A 40 2.31 -4.66 3.39
CA TYR A 40 3.22 -4.07 2.43
C TYR A 40 4.37 -5.02 2.09
N ASN A 41 5.02 -5.60 3.09
CA ASN A 41 6.10 -6.56 2.87
C ASN A 41 5.63 -7.81 2.10
N LEU A 42 4.47 -8.37 2.45
CA LEU A 42 3.91 -9.50 1.74
C LEU A 42 3.65 -9.16 0.27
N VAL A 43 2.89 -8.09 0.01
CA VAL A 43 2.45 -7.74 -1.34
C VAL A 43 3.62 -7.29 -2.20
N VAL A 44 4.46 -6.38 -1.70
CA VAL A 44 5.49 -5.72 -2.51
C VAL A 44 6.76 -6.55 -2.59
N GLN A 45 7.28 -7.03 -1.45
CA GLN A 45 8.57 -7.70 -1.41
C GLN A 45 8.47 -9.17 -1.81
N LEU A 46 7.52 -9.91 -1.24
CA LEU A 46 7.41 -11.35 -1.50
C LEU A 46 6.64 -11.66 -2.78
N MET A 47 5.51 -10.97 -3.00
CA MET A 47 4.61 -11.27 -4.12
C MET A 47 4.88 -10.41 -5.36
N GLN A 48 5.86 -9.49 -5.31
CA GLN A 48 6.23 -8.59 -6.41
C GLN A 48 5.02 -7.81 -6.97
N GLY A 49 4.05 -7.51 -6.11
CA GLY A 49 2.84 -6.79 -6.42
C GLY A 49 2.90 -5.32 -6.04
N ASN A 50 1.73 -4.68 -6.03
CA ASN A 50 1.55 -3.29 -5.65
C ASN A 50 0.32 -3.15 -4.75
N ILE A 51 0.40 -2.26 -3.76
CA ILE A 51 -0.73 -1.87 -2.91
C ILE A 51 -0.92 -0.36 -3.00
N GLN A 52 -2.18 0.07 -3.12
CA GLN A 52 -2.58 1.47 -3.14
C GLN A 52 -3.66 1.70 -2.10
N CYS A 53 -3.55 2.81 -1.36
CA CYS A 53 -4.62 3.29 -0.52
C CYS A 53 -5.37 4.42 -1.26
N LYS A 54 -6.70 4.34 -1.29
CA LYS A 54 -7.58 5.36 -1.84
C LYS A 54 -8.57 5.75 -0.76
N THR A 55 -8.59 7.02 -0.42
CA THR A 55 -9.52 7.57 0.55
C THR A 55 -10.14 8.84 -0.01
N ARG A 56 -11.37 9.10 0.39
CA ARG A 56 -12.05 10.39 0.16
C ARG A 56 -12.76 10.75 1.46
N GLN A 57 -12.65 12.02 1.86
CA GLN A 57 -13.26 12.51 3.09
C GLN A 57 -14.74 12.09 3.17
N GLY A 58 -15.13 11.49 4.30
CA GLY A 58 -16.50 11.00 4.53
C GLY A 58 -16.88 9.70 3.82
N LYS A 59 -15.96 9.02 3.12
CA LYS A 59 -16.25 7.77 2.38
C LYS A 59 -15.45 6.54 2.82
N GLY A 60 -14.74 6.64 3.95
CA GLY A 60 -13.88 5.57 4.44
C GLY A 60 -12.62 5.39 3.59
N ILE A 61 -11.98 4.23 3.73
CA ILE A 61 -10.70 3.90 3.11
C ILE A 61 -10.85 2.64 2.27
N MET A 62 -10.24 2.61 1.09
CA MET A 62 -10.15 1.46 0.20
C MET A 62 -8.69 1.12 -0.08
N PHE A 63 -8.33 -0.15 0.12
CA PHE A 63 -7.03 -0.68 -0.29
C PHE A 63 -7.19 -1.47 -1.58
N CYS A 64 -6.42 -1.13 -2.61
CA CYS A 64 -6.35 -1.86 -3.87
C CYS A 64 -5.02 -2.59 -3.95
N ILE A 65 -5.07 -3.93 -4.02
CA ILE A 65 -3.90 -4.78 -4.17
C ILE A 65 -3.89 -5.33 -5.61
N THR A 66 -2.77 -5.18 -6.30
CA THR A 66 -2.54 -5.73 -7.64
C THR A 66 -1.38 -6.70 -7.56
N LEU A 67 -1.60 -7.94 -8.00
CA LEU A 67 -0.61 -9.00 -7.96
C LEU A 67 -0.31 -9.50 -9.38
N PRO A 68 0.94 -9.84 -9.69
CA PRO A 68 1.24 -10.59 -10.90
C PRO A 68 0.62 -11.98 -10.82
N LEU A 69 0.06 -12.47 -11.93
CA LEU A 69 -0.50 -13.83 -11.99
C LEU A 69 0.57 -14.91 -11.78
N ILE A 70 1.80 -14.62 -12.20
CA ILE A 70 2.97 -15.50 -12.06
C ILE A 70 4.14 -14.65 -11.58
N VAL A 71 4.71 -15.03 -10.45
CA VAL A 71 5.99 -14.50 -9.98
C VAL A 71 7.09 -15.33 -10.62
N LYS A 72 8.06 -14.69 -11.27
CA LYS A 72 9.22 -15.41 -11.80
C LYS A 72 10.09 -15.82 -10.60
N SER A 73 10.20 -17.13 -10.35
CA SER A 73 11.29 -17.66 -9.53
C SER A 73 12.59 -17.40 -10.29
N VAL A 74 13.45 -16.60 -9.68
CA VAL A 74 14.83 -16.39 -10.13
C VAL A 74 15.65 -17.61 -9.78
#